data_AF-A0A8S3JE30-F1
#
_entry.id   AF-A0A8S3JE30-F1
#
_cell.length_a   1.000
_cell.length_b   1.000
_cell.length_c   1.000
_cell.angle_alpha   90.00
_cell.angle_beta   90.00
_cell.angle_gamma   90.00
#
_symmetry.space_group_name_H-M   'P 1'
#
loop_
_entity.id
_entity.type
_entity.pdbx_description
1 polymer ?
#
loop_
_entity_poly.entity_id
_entity_poly.type
_entity_poly.pdbx_seq_one_letter_code
_entity_poly.pdbx_strand_id
1 'polypeptide(L)'
;MEDDDPDHQSPHDNSIEAEKLSKQLAALDSFISACDSNRKISTTTSYKNLSHRVKMRYVNLVKFITRSAASLIASSDSDMLMHDSFNDVNNDDSSIVLDGNFRQIMSGVSEAYINAESWQSRREILSILAPKLSLKLMQSSVPGITKGRFSSPRLHARKYGVGSKVEVTTKVVQRFDDCQIAHFVDFIVSPHVCTDLPF
;
A
#
# COMPACT_ATOMS: atom_id res chain seq x y z
N MET A 1 -42.17 42.79 8.22
CA MET A 1 -41.79 41.40 7.93
C MET A 1 -40.96 41.48 6.67
N GLU A 2 -39.82 42.16 6.77
CA GLU A 2 -38.51 41.63 7.21
C GLU A 2 -37.77 41.12 5.98
N ASP A 3 -36.85 41.99 5.53
CA ASP A 3 -35.81 41.74 4.55
C ASP A 3 -34.80 40.77 5.16
N ASP A 4 -34.60 39.60 4.52
CA ASP A 4 -33.51 38.67 4.81
C ASP A 4 -32.35 38.96 3.84
N ASP A 5 -31.28 39.55 4.38
CA ASP A 5 -29.99 39.80 3.72
C ASP A 5 -29.01 38.66 4.08
N PRO A 6 -28.50 37.87 3.12
CA PRO A 6 -27.60 36.76 3.43
C PRO A 6 -26.13 37.20 3.47
N ASP A 7 -25.48 36.79 4.56
CA ASP A 7 -24.04 36.57 4.71
C ASP A 7 -23.10 37.79 4.80
N HIS A 8 -23.09 38.38 5.99
CA HIS A 8 -21.91 39.04 6.56
C HIS A 8 -20.80 37.99 6.85
N GLN A 9 -19.95 37.70 5.86
CA GLN A 9 -18.67 37.05 6.12
C GLN A 9 -17.73 38.06 6.82
N SER A 10 -17.54 37.88 8.14
CA SER A 10 -16.77 38.79 8.99
C SER A 10 -15.28 38.85 8.59
N PRO A 11 -14.68 40.04 8.36
CA PRO A 11 -13.26 40.21 7.98
C PRO A 11 -12.23 39.80 9.05
N HIS A 12 -12.67 39.47 10.27
CA HIS A 12 -11.80 39.31 11.43
C HIS A 12 -11.01 38.00 11.48
N ASP A 13 -11.52 36.89 10.92
CA ASP A 13 -10.87 35.58 10.98
C ASP A 13 -9.58 35.52 10.14
N ASN A 14 -9.56 36.17 8.97
CA ASN A 14 -8.38 36.22 8.11
C ASN A 14 -7.19 36.96 8.75
N SER A 15 -7.46 37.91 9.66
CA SER A 15 -6.42 38.67 10.35
C SER A 15 -5.66 37.83 11.38
N ILE A 16 -6.35 36.91 12.07
CA ILE A 16 -5.75 36.07 13.12
C ILE A 16 -4.89 34.97 12.50
N GLU A 17 -5.35 34.37 11.39
CA GLU A 17 -4.56 33.36 10.66
C GLU A 17 -3.30 33.96 10.03
N ALA A 18 -3.39 35.17 9.46
CA ALA A 18 -2.23 35.86 8.89
C ALA A 18 -1.18 36.20 9.96
N GLU A 19 -1.59 36.60 11.16
CA GLU A 19 -0.69 36.87 12.28
C GLU A 19 -0.03 35.60 12.83
N LYS A 20 -0.75 34.47 12.82
CA LYS A 20 -0.20 33.16 13.21
C LYS A 20 0.82 32.66 12.18
N LEU A 21 0.52 32.77 10.88
CA LEU A 21 1.43 32.39 9.80
C LEU A 21 2.72 33.20 9.83
N SER A 22 2.65 34.51 10.08
CA SER A 22 3.84 35.35 10.17
C SER A 22 4.75 34.95 11.34
N LYS A 23 4.18 34.62 12.51
CA LYS A 23 4.92 34.08 13.66
C LYS A 23 5.58 32.74 13.35
N GLN A 24 4.88 31.84 12.66
CA GLN A 24 5.44 30.54 12.25
C GLN A 24 6.59 30.71 11.25
N LEU A 25 6.45 31.62 10.29
CA LEU A 25 7.52 31.93 9.33
C LEU A 25 8.76 32.50 10.03
N ALA A 26 8.58 33.42 10.98
CA ALA A 26 9.71 33.97 11.74
C ALA A 26 10.44 32.89 12.56
N ALA A 27 9.71 31.96 13.17
CA ALA A 27 10.30 30.83 13.89
C ALA A 27 11.08 29.90 12.93
N LEU A 28 10.54 29.66 11.74
CA LEU A 28 11.19 28.82 10.72
C LEU A 28 12.44 29.49 10.14
N ASP A 29 12.41 30.80 9.89
CA ASP A 29 13.59 31.57 9.47
C ASP A 29 14.68 31.56 10.54
N SER A 30 14.31 31.69 11.82
CA SER A 30 15.25 31.56 12.94
C SER A 30 15.88 30.17 13.00
N PHE A 31 15.09 29.12 12.81
CA PHE A 31 15.57 27.74 12.74
C PHE A 31 16.55 27.52 11.58
N ILE A 32 16.21 27.98 10.37
CA ILE A 32 17.09 27.85 9.21
C ILE A 32 18.39 28.63 9.42
N SER A 33 18.30 29.85 9.97
CA SER A 33 19.48 30.67 10.26
C SER A 33 20.42 29.99 11.25
N ALA A 34 19.89 29.22 12.20
CA ALA A 34 20.69 28.42 13.13
C ALA A 34 21.35 27.20 12.47
N CYS A 35 20.73 26.62 11.43
CA CYS A 35 21.28 25.48 10.69
C CYS A 35 22.26 25.88 9.56
N ASP A 36 21.99 26.98 8.85
CA ASP A 36 22.78 27.47 7.72
C ASP A 36 22.52 28.97 7.49
N SER A 37 23.57 29.80 7.63
CA SER A 37 23.47 31.26 7.59
C SER A 37 23.14 31.85 6.21
N ASN A 38 23.19 31.05 5.13
CA ASN A 38 23.09 31.56 3.76
C ASN A 38 21.74 31.33 3.07
N ARG A 39 20.79 30.65 3.72
CA ARG A 39 19.49 30.30 3.11
C ARG A 39 18.39 31.21 3.61
N LYS A 40 17.60 31.77 2.68
CA LYS A 40 16.41 32.59 2.98
C LYS A 40 15.16 31.92 2.44
N ILE A 41 14.09 31.93 3.22
CA ILE A 41 12.75 31.52 2.77
C ILE A 41 12.20 32.59 1.83
N SER A 42 11.60 32.15 0.73
CA SER A 42 10.70 32.99 -0.05
C SER A 42 9.34 32.32 0.03
N THR A 43 8.31 33.04 0.43
CA THR A 43 6.94 32.52 0.41
C THR A 43 6.36 32.72 -0.98
N THR A 44 5.57 31.75 -1.46
CA THR A 44 4.86 31.86 -2.73
C THR A 44 3.42 31.43 -2.55
N THR A 45 2.50 32.21 -3.11
CA THR A 45 1.05 31.96 -3.06
C THR A 45 0.59 30.84 -3.99
N SER A 46 1.33 30.53 -5.06
CA SER A 46 1.04 29.42 -5.99
C SER A 46 2.27 28.66 -6.47
N TYR A 47 2.50 27.47 -5.92
CA TYR A 47 3.61 26.58 -6.31
C TYR A 47 3.43 25.97 -7.71
N LYS A 48 2.17 25.76 -8.15
CA LYS A 48 1.85 25.06 -9.41
C LYS A 48 2.39 25.79 -10.64
N ASN A 49 2.34 27.13 -10.64
CA ASN A 49 2.66 27.98 -11.80
C ASN A 49 4.13 28.43 -11.87
N LEU A 50 4.99 27.93 -10.98
CA LEU A 50 6.40 28.33 -10.94
C LEU A 50 7.24 27.70 -12.06
N SER A 51 8.28 28.43 -12.48
CA SER A 51 9.34 27.91 -13.35
C SER A 51 10.04 26.70 -12.71
N HIS A 52 10.48 25.76 -13.55
CA HIS A 52 11.23 24.58 -13.12
C HIS A 52 12.42 24.93 -12.22
N ARG A 53 13.18 25.98 -12.55
CA ARG A 53 14.33 26.44 -11.74
C ARG A 53 13.91 26.85 -10.32
N VAL A 54 12.77 27.53 -10.21
CA VAL A 54 12.24 27.99 -8.92
C VAL A 54 11.66 26.82 -8.13
N LYS A 55 10.95 25.90 -8.78
CA LYS A 55 10.48 24.64 -8.15
C LYS A 55 11.63 23.84 -7.55
N MET A 56 12.72 23.66 -8.30
CA MET A 56 13.90 22.97 -7.79
C MET A 56 14.53 23.68 -6.58
N ARG A 57 14.53 25.01 -6.56
CA ARG A 57 14.97 25.78 -5.38
C ARG A 57 14.12 25.46 -4.15
N TYR A 58 12.80 25.43 -4.28
CA TYR A 58 11.89 25.05 -3.20
C TYR A 58 12.09 23.60 -2.74
N VAL A 59 12.20 22.65 -3.67
CA VAL A 59 12.46 21.25 -3.35
C VAL A 59 13.76 21.11 -2.56
N ASN A 60 14.83 21.79 -2.99
CA ASN A 60 16.11 21.74 -2.29
C ASN A 60 16.07 22.43 -0.92
N LEU A 61 15.23 23.45 -0.75
CA LEU A 61 14.99 24.10 0.53
C LEU A 61 14.26 23.16 1.50
N VAL A 62 13.15 22.55 1.06
CA VAL A 62 12.37 21.61 1.87
C VAL A 62 13.23 20.41 2.27
N LYS A 63 13.96 19.80 1.32
CA LYS A 63 14.88 18.69 1.60
C LYS A 63 15.87 19.03 2.71
N PHE A 64 16.41 20.25 2.69
CA PHE A 64 17.35 20.71 3.71
C PHE A 64 16.68 20.86 5.07
N ILE A 65 15.51 21.50 5.13
CA ILE A 65 14.76 21.69 6.38
C ILE A 65 14.43 20.33 6.99
N THR A 66 13.87 19.41 6.21
CA THR A 66 13.48 18.08 6.68
C THR A 66 14.69 17.26 7.13
N ARG A 67 15.82 17.33 6.41
CA ARG A 67 17.05 16.63 6.81
C ARG A 67 17.62 17.21 8.10
N SER A 68 17.62 18.53 8.24
CA SER A 68 18.11 19.21 9.44
C SER A 68 17.23 18.87 10.65
N ALA A 69 15.90 18.92 10.49
CA ALA A 69 14.96 18.52 11.53
C ALA A 69 15.12 17.04 11.90
N ALA A 70 15.26 16.14 10.93
CA ALA A 70 15.46 14.72 11.18
C ALA A 70 16.79 14.43 11.91
N SER A 71 17.86 15.16 11.60
CA SER A 71 19.15 15.03 12.32
C SER A 71 19.08 15.47 13.79
N LEU A 72 18.17 16.39 14.12
CA LEU A 72 17.93 16.82 15.49
C LEU A 72 17.09 15.82 16.28
N ILE A 73 16.14 15.15 15.62
CA ILE A 73 15.26 14.16 16.24
C ILE A 73 16.00 12.83 16.41
N ALA A 74 16.72 12.39 15.38
CA ALA A 74 17.41 11.10 15.32
C ALA A 74 18.80 11.28 14.72
N SER A 75 19.79 11.61 15.56
CA SER A 75 21.14 11.94 15.08
C SER A 75 21.89 10.76 14.44
N SER A 76 21.58 9.52 14.81
CA SER A 76 22.14 8.31 14.17
C SER A 76 21.33 7.89 12.93
N ASP A 77 20.00 7.90 13.04
CA ASP A 77 19.13 7.20 12.08
C ASP A 77 18.25 8.17 11.27
N SER A 78 18.72 9.42 11.12
CA SER A 78 17.99 10.50 10.44
C SER A 78 17.53 10.11 9.03
N ASP A 79 18.35 9.41 8.26
CA ASP A 79 18.02 9.01 6.90
C ASP A 79 16.93 7.92 6.88
N MET A 80 16.93 7.01 7.86
CA MET A 80 15.92 5.97 8.00
C MET A 80 14.57 6.54 8.44
N LEU A 81 14.57 7.44 9.42
CA LEU A 81 13.36 8.15 9.87
C LEU A 81 12.69 8.94 8.74
N MET A 82 13.51 9.60 7.91
CA MET A 82 13.02 10.34 6.74
C MET A 82 12.40 9.40 5.71
N HIS A 83 13.08 8.30 5.39
CA HIS A 83 12.57 7.30 4.47
C HIS A 83 11.23 6.72 4.93
N ASP A 84 11.12 6.34 6.21
CA ASP A 84 9.90 5.76 6.77
C ASP A 84 8.76 6.78 6.83
N SER A 85 9.04 8.03 7.19
CA SER A 85 8.03 9.11 7.20
C SER A 85 7.49 9.42 5.81
N PHE A 86 8.36 9.52 4.79
CA PHE A 86 7.88 9.75 3.41
C PHE A 86 7.06 8.59 2.89
N ASN A 87 7.43 7.35 3.24
CA ASN A 87 6.66 6.18 2.85
C ASN A 87 5.29 6.14 3.54
N ASP A 88 5.21 6.52 4.81
CA ASP A 88 3.95 6.58 5.57
C ASP A 88 2.99 7.64 4.99
N VAL A 89 3.49 8.85 4.71
CA VAL A 89 2.71 9.92 4.06
C VAL A 89 2.20 9.50 2.68
N ASN A 90 3.05 8.83 1.89
CA ASN A 90 2.65 8.30 0.58
C ASN A 90 1.64 7.14 0.69
N ASN A 91 1.59 6.44 1.82
CA ASN A 91 0.63 5.35 2.04
C ASN A 91 -0.74 5.87 2.50
N ASP A 92 -0.80 7.01 3.20
CA ASP A 92 -2.05 7.61 3.68
C ASP A 92 -2.79 8.37 2.55
N ASP A 93 -2.04 9.11 1.72
CA ASP A 93 -2.56 9.81 0.54
C ASP A 93 -2.60 8.90 -0.70
N SER A 94 -3.55 7.98 -0.67
CA SER A 94 -4.03 7.20 -1.81
C SER A 94 -4.65 8.02 -2.97
N SER A 95 -4.10 9.20 -3.30
CA SER A 95 -4.15 9.77 -4.65
C SER A 95 -2.83 9.44 -5.37
N ILE A 96 -2.57 8.15 -5.58
CA ILE A 96 -1.54 7.75 -6.54
C ILE A 96 -1.97 8.39 -7.85
N VAL A 97 -1.22 9.39 -8.34
CA VAL A 97 -1.35 9.85 -9.71
C VAL A 97 -0.95 8.65 -10.57
N LEU A 98 -1.91 7.81 -10.94
CA LEU A 98 -1.66 6.66 -11.79
C LEU A 98 -1.20 7.23 -13.14
N ASP A 99 0.09 7.13 -13.42
CA ASP A 99 0.64 7.40 -14.75
C ASP A 99 -0.20 6.69 -15.83
N GLY A 100 -0.33 7.29 -17.01
CA GLY A 100 -1.15 6.75 -18.10
C GLY A 100 -0.76 5.32 -18.47
N ASN A 101 0.55 5.03 -18.44
CA ASN A 101 1.09 3.70 -18.65
C ASN A 101 0.68 2.72 -17.54
N PHE A 102 0.68 3.17 -16.29
CA PHE A 102 0.26 2.34 -15.17
C PHE A 102 -1.24 2.03 -15.23
N ARG A 103 -2.09 2.97 -15.66
CA ARG A 103 -3.52 2.69 -15.94
C ARG A 103 -3.71 1.65 -17.03
N GLN A 104 -2.93 1.70 -18.11
CA GLN A 104 -2.98 0.70 -19.18
C GLN A 104 -2.58 -0.69 -18.67
N ILE A 105 -1.50 -0.78 -17.89
CA ILE A 105 -1.07 -2.04 -17.26
C ILE A 105 -2.17 -2.58 -16.33
N MET A 106 -2.73 -1.74 -15.47
CA MET A 106 -3.81 -2.14 -14.56
C MET A 106 -5.08 -2.57 -15.31
N SER A 107 -5.39 -1.92 -16.43
CA SER A 107 -6.49 -2.30 -17.31
C SER A 107 -6.27 -3.70 -17.90
N GLY A 108 -5.09 -3.97 -18.45
CA GLY A 108 -4.77 -5.28 -19.02
C GLY A 108 -4.78 -6.40 -17.96
N VAL A 109 -4.32 -6.12 -16.74
CA VAL A 109 -4.40 -7.08 -15.64
C VAL A 109 -5.85 -7.31 -15.19
N SER A 110 -6.67 -6.26 -15.16
CA SER A 110 -8.10 -6.37 -14.84
C SER A 110 -8.84 -7.22 -15.87
N GLU A 111 -8.56 -7.02 -17.16
CA GLU A 111 -9.09 -7.83 -18.26
C GLU A 111 -8.67 -9.30 -18.14
N ALA A 112 -7.39 -9.57 -17.91
CA ALA A 112 -6.91 -10.93 -17.67
C ALA A 112 -7.58 -11.60 -16.46
N TYR A 113 -7.81 -10.84 -15.38
CA TYR A 113 -8.50 -11.34 -14.19
C TYR A 113 -9.97 -11.68 -14.45
N ILE A 114 -10.67 -10.85 -15.24
CA ILE A 114 -12.06 -11.09 -15.64
C ILE A 114 -12.16 -12.35 -16.51
N ASN A 115 -11.27 -12.48 -17.49
CA ASN A 115 -11.23 -13.58 -18.45
C ASN A 115 -10.76 -14.91 -17.84
N ALA A 116 -10.13 -14.88 -16.66
CA ALA A 116 -9.72 -16.09 -15.98
C ALA A 116 -10.93 -16.87 -15.42
N GLU A 117 -11.06 -18.13 -15.85
CA GLU A 117 -12.16 -19.04 -15.49
C GLU A 117 -12.06 -19.56 -14.05
N SER A 118 -10.83 -19.82 -13.58
CA SER A 118 -10.58 -20.41 -12.27
C SER A 118 -10.05 -19.39 -11.26
N TRP A 119 -10.34 -19.62 -9.97
CA TRP A 119 -9.75 -18.83 -8.91
C TRP A 119 -8.23 -18.96 -8.84
N GLN A 120 -7.70 -20.13 -9.22
CA GLN A 120 -6.27 -20.40 -9.29
C GLN A 120 -5.61 -19.45 -10.28
N SER A 121 -6.10 -19.39 -11.53
CA SER A 121 -5.59 -18.49 -12.56
C SER A 121 -5.74 -17.02 -12.16
N ARG A 122 -6.87 -16.64 -11.54
CA ARG A 122 -7.05 -15.29 -10.96
C ARG A 122 -6.01 -14.97 -9.89
N ARG A 123 -5.71 -15.93 -9.01
CA ARG A 123 -4.70 -15.78 -7.95
C ARG A 123 -3.29 -15.67 -8.52
N GLU A 124 -2.97 -16.42 -9.57
CA GLU A 124 -1.70 -16.35 -10.28
C GLU A 124 -1.50 -14.95 -10.89
N ILE A 125 -2.51 -14.43 -11.60
CA ILE A 125 -2.50 -13.07 -12.17
C ILE A 125 -2.34 -12.01 -11.05
N LEU A 126 -3.14 -12.10 -9.99
CA LEU A 126 -3.07 -11.15 -8.88
C LEU A 126 -1.76 -11.22 -8.10
N SER A 127 -1.03 -12.34 -8.14
CA SER A 127 0.25 -12.49 -7.45
C SER A 127 1.34 -11.58 -8.01
N ILE A 128 1.16 -11.08 -9.24
CA ILE A 128 2.04 -10.10 -9.90
C ILE A 128 1.95 -8.73 -9.21
N LEU A 129 0.75 -8.33 -8.81
CA LEU A 129 0.46 -6.99 -8.31
C LEU A 129 0.33 -6.92 -6.78
N ALA A 130 -0.27 -7.94 -6.15
CA ALA A 130 -0.61 -7.91 -4.73
C ALA A 130 0.58 -7.65 -3.79
N PRO A 131 1.81 -8.15 -4.04
CA PRO A 131 2.97 -7.81 -3.22
C PRO A 131 3.43 -6.35 -3.34
N LYS A 132 3.12 -5.69 -4.47
CA LYS A 132 3.62 -4.36 -4.83
C LYS A 132 2.61 -3.24 -4.58
N LEU A 133 1.32 -3.56 -4.60
CA LEU A 133 0.24 -2.59 -4.51
C LEU A 133 -0.55 -2.75 -3.20
N SER A 134 -1.21 -1.66 -2.78
CA SER A 134 -2.17 -1.67 -1.68
C SER A 134 -3.52 -2.25 -2.11
N LEU A 135 -4.29 -2.76 -1.15
CA LEU A 135 -5.63 -3.30 -1.42
C LEU A 135 -6.54 -2.26 -2.06
N LYS A 136 -6.51 -1.02 -1.54
CA LYS A 136 -7.34 0.09 -2.01
C LYS A 136 -7.08 0.40 -3.48
N LEU A 137 -5.81 0.42 -3.89
CA LEU A 137 -5.44 0.64 -5.28
C LEU A 137 -5.89 -0.52 -6.17
N MET A 138 -5.70 -1.76 -5.74
CA MET A 138 -6.18 -2.92 -6.50
C MET A 138 -7.70 -2.93 -6.68
N GLN A 139 -8.46 -2.54 -5.64
CA GLN A 139 -9.92 -2.44 -5.70
C GLN A 139 -10.40 -1.35 -6.67
N SER A 140 -9.61 -0.30 -6.89
CA SER A 140 -9.95 0.76 -7.85
C SER A 140 -9.90 0.30 -9.30
N SER A 141 -9.10 -0.73 -9.60
CA SER A 141 -8.85 -1.19 -10.97
C SER A 141 -9.45 -2.56 -11.28
N VAL A 142 -9.54 -3.44 -10.27
CA VAL A 142 -10.04 -4.81 -10.44
C VAL A 142 -11.32 -5.01 -9.61
N PRO A 143 -12.46 -5.27 -10.26
CA PRO A 143 -13.74 -5.39 -9.56
C PRO A 143 -13.80 -6.65 -8.70
N GLY A 144 -14.45 -6.55 -7.53
CA GLY A 144 -14.81 -7.70 -6.69
C GLY A 144 -13.68 -8.28 -5.84
N ILE A 145 -12.57 -7.55 -5.63
CA ILE A 145 -11.50 -7.97 -4.74
C ILE A 145 -11.86 -7.66 -3.27
N THR A 146 -11.95 -8.71 -2.46
CA THR A 146 -12.14 -8.63 -1.01
C THR A 146 -10.80 -8.79 -0.27
N LYS A 147 -10.74 -8.41 1.01
CA LYS A 147 -9.56 -8.57 1.87
C LYS A 147 -8.98 -10.00 1.83
N GLY A 148 -9.84 -11.02 1.89
CA GLY A 148 -9.43 -12.43 1.82
C GLY A 148 -8.85 -12.83 0.46
N ARG A 149 -9.33 -12.23 -0.62
CA ARG A 149 -8.83 -12.45 -1.99
C ARG A 149 -7.53 -11.72 -2.29
N PHE A 150 -7.14 -10.77 -1.45
CA PHE A 150 -5.90 -10.01 -1.58
C PHE A 150 -4.70 -10.64 -0.85
N SER A 151 -4.93 -11.33 0.27
CA SER A 151 -3.85 -12.00 1.02
C SER A 151 -3.37 -13.28 0.34
N SER A 152 -4.27 -14.03 -0.30
CA SER A 152 -3.94 -15.31 -0.96
C SER A 152 -2.90 -15.18 -2.10
N PRO A 153 -2.99 -14.18 -3.00
CA PRO A 153 -1.96 -13.96 -4.03
C PRO A 153 -0.59 -13.54 -3.48
N ARG A 154 -0.53 -12.81 -2.35
CA ARG A 154 0.74 -12.49 -1.68
C ARG A 154 1.42 -13.75 -1.14
N LEU A 155 0.63 -14.62 -0.52
CA LEU A 155 1.13 -15.90 -0.04
C LEU A 155 1.60 -16.78 -1.21
N HIS A 156 0.88 -16.75 -2.33
CA HIS A 156 1.25 -17.43 -3.56
C HIS A 156 2.60 -16.96 -4.09
N ALA A 157 2.77 -15.64 -4.25
CA ALA A 157 4.02 -15.04 -4.70
C ALA A 157 5.20 -15.45 -3.81
N ARG A 158 5.00 -15.49 -2.49
CA ARG A 158 6.04 -15.90 -1.53
C ARG A 158 6.39 -17.38 -1.61
N LYS A 159 5.40 -18.27 -1.83
CA LYS A 159 5.60 -19.72 -1.80
C LYS A 159 6.07 -20.30 -3.14
N TYR A 160 5.52 -19.81 -4.24
CA TYR A 160 5.69 -20.40 -5.57
C TYR A 160 6.35 -19.46 -6.56
N GLY A 161 6.61 -18.21 -6.19
CA GLY A 161 7.06 -17.17 -7.10
C GLY A 161 5.91 -16.37 -7.71
N VAL A 162 6.29 -15.23 -8.28
CA VAL A 162 5.35 -14.27 -8.87
C VAL A 162 4.84 -14.78 -10.21
N GLY A 163 3.51 -14.86 -10.38
CA GLY A 163 2.87 -15.28 -11.63
C GLY A 163 3.10 -16.74 -12.02
N SER A 164 3.64 -17.57 -11.13
CA SER A 164 3.91 -18.97 -11.42
C SER A 164 2.61 -19.77 -11.51
N LYS A 165 2.56 -20.70 -12.46
CA LYS A 165 1.46 -21.66 -12.54
C LYS A 165 1.70 -22.77 -11.53
N VAL A 166 0.73 -23.04 -10.66
CA VAL A 166 0.80 -24.17 -9.73
C VAL A 166 -0.03 -25.31 -10.30
N GLU A 167 0.64 -26.39 -10.66
CA GLU A 167 -0.06 -27.62 -11.06
C GLU A 167 -0.90 -28.11 -9.89
N VAL A 168 -2.22 -28.16 -10.10
CA VAL A 168 -3.12 -28.75 -9.13
C VAL A 168 -2.91 -30.26 -9.24
N THR A 169 -2.10 -30.82 -8.33
CA THR A 169 -2.08 -32.26 -8.15
C THR A 169 -3.47 -32.65 -7.68
N THR A 170 -4.30 -33.13 -8.61
CA THR A 170 -5.59 -33.73 -8.28
C THR A 170 -5.28 -34.95 -7.44
N LYS A 171 -5.33 -34.80 -6.11
CA LYS A 171 -5.42 -35.95 -5.23
C LYS A 171 -6.73 -36.63 -5.56
N VAL A 172 -6.66 -37.74 -6.27
CA VAL A 172 -7.81 -38.62 -6.46
C VAL A 172 -8.20 -39.11 -5.07
N VAL A 173 -9.24 -38.53 -4.51
CA VAL A 173 -9.84 -39.03 -3.27
C VAL A 173 -10.68 -40.23 -3.67
N GLN A 174 -10.08 -41.41 -3.60
CA GLN A 174 -10.81 -42.66 -3.74
C GLN A 174 -11.61 -42.88 -2.45
N ARG A 175 -12.94 -42.82 -2.56
CA ARG A 175 -13.83 -43.24 -1.49
C ARG A 175 -14.02 -44.75 -1.61
N PHE A 176 -13.72 -45.48 -0.54
CA PHE A 176 -14.04 -46.89 -0.42
C PHE A 176 -15.38 -47.01 0.30
N ASP A 177 -16.14 -48.04 -0.05
CA ASP A 177 -17.40 -48.34 0.61
C ASP A 177 -17.15 -48.78 2.06
N ASP A 178 -17.96 -48.30 3.00
CA ASP A 178 -17.76 -48.56 4.43
C ASP A 178 -17.81 -50.07 4.73
N CYS A 179 -18.63 -50.84 4.00
CA CYS A 179 -18.68 -52.29 4.15
C CYS A 179 -17.40 -52.97 3.64
N GLN A 180 -16.80 -52.45 2.55
CA GLN A 180 -15.51 -52.96 2.06
C GLN A 180 -14.37 -52.64 3.03
N ILE A 181 -14.40 -51.46 3.66
CA ILE A 181 -13.43 -51.09 4.69
C ILE A 181 -13.60 -52.01 5.90
N ALA A 182 -14.83 -52.25 6.36
CA ALA A 182 -15.10 -53.15 7.48
C ALA A 182 -14.60 -54.58 7.21
N HIS A 183 -14.95 -55.15 6.05
CA HIS A 183 -14.46 -56.47 5.66
C HIS A 183 -12.92 -56.53 5.54
N PHE A 184 -12.30 -55.47 5.03
CA PHE A 184 -10.84 -55.38 4.95
C PHE A 184 -10.21 -55.36 6.34
N VAL A 185 -10.76 -54.57 7.27
CA VAL A 185 -10.30 -54.51 8.67
C VAL A 185 -10.48 -55.86 9.36
N ASP A 186 -11.64 -56.51 9.22
CA ASP A 186 -11.89 -57.84 9.78
C ASP A 186 -10.93 -58.89 9.20
N PHE A 187 -10.60 -58.79 7.91
CA PHE A 187 -9.66 -59.69 7.26
C PHE A 187 -8.23 -59.52 7.80
N ILE A 188 -7.71 -58.29 7.90
CA ILE A 188 -6.34 -58.05 8.37
C ILE A 188 -6.18 -58.35 9.87
N VAL A 189 -7.25 -58.20 10.66
CA VAL A 189 -7.28 -58.54 12.10
C VAL A 189 -7.61 -60.01 12.34
N SER A 190 -8.02 -60.76 11.31
CA SER A 190 -8.33 -62.18 11.42
C SER A 190 -7.12 -62.97 11.96
N PRO A 191 -7.32 -63.90 12.91
CA PRO A 191 -6.24 -64.72 13.48
C PRO A 191 -5.54 -65.63 12.45
N HIS A 192 -6.09 -65.75 11.24
CA HIS A 192 -5.47 -66.48 10.13
C HIS A 192 -4.47 -65.63 9.33
N VAL A 193 -4.57 -64.29 9.44
CA VAL A 193 -3.75 -63.32 8.69
C VAL A 193 -2.79 -62.60 9.64
N CYS A 194 -3.27 -62.20 10.82
CA CYS A 194 -2.44 -61.74 11.93
C CYS A 194 -1.83 -62.95 12.65
N THR A 195 -0.83 -63.57 12.02
CA THR A 195 0.09 -64.46 12.72
C THR A 195 1.09 -63.60 13.49
N ASP A 196 0.72 -63.14 14.68
CA ASP A 196 1.73 -62.57 15.56
C ASP A 196 2.72 -63.66 15.97
N LEU A 197 4.00 -63.31 16.00
CA LEU A 197 5.06 -64.25 16.38
C LEU A 197 4.88 -64.62 17.86
N PRO A 198 5.05 -65.90 18.24
CA PRO A 198 5.06 -66.27 19.64
C PRO A 198 6.24 -65.57 20.33
N PHE A 199 5.92 -64.90 21.43
CA PHE A 199 6.82 -64.28 22.40
C PHE A 199 7.96 -65.21 22.84
#